data_AF-A0A0D3JKD7-F1
#
_entry.id   AF-A0A0D3JKD7-F1
#
_cell.length_a   1.000
_cell.length_b   1.000
_cell.length_c   1.000
_cell.angle_alpha   90.00
_cell.angle_beta   90.00
_cell.angle_gamma   90.00
#
_symmetry.space_group_name_H-M   'P 1'
#
loop_
_entity.id
_entity.type
_entity.pdbx_description
1 polymer ?
#
loop_
_entity_poly.entity_id
_entity_poly.type
_entity_poly.pdbx_seq_one_letter_code
_entity_poly.pdbx_strand_id
1 'polypeptide(L)'
;MVTLELLLGARASLNMQEPFEGGTPLHTLAREGFVAVAARLLEAGGDASIKNDAGRNALEEAKYELDRLERQTDGASSATRRAKILETINTLKMVLSVQ
;
A
#
# COMPACT_ATOMS: atom_id res chain seq x y z
N MET A 1 -8.47 1.53 13.33
CA MET A 1 -8.31 2.71 12.47
C MET A 1 -7.06 3.44 12.91
N VAL A 2 -5.97 3.37 12.15
CA VAL A 2 -4.81 4.24 12.34
C VAL A 2 -5.06 5.43 11.40
N THR A 3 -5.33 6.61 11.96
CA THR A 3 -5.60 7.84 11.20
C THR A 3 -4.29 8.43 10.71
N LEU A 4 -4.29 9.07 9.54
CA LEU A 4 -3.12 9.70 8.91
C LEU A 4 -2.36 10.65 9.85
N GLU A 5 -3.09 11.28 10.78
CA GLU A 5 -2.55 12.14 11.83
C GLU A 5 -1.65 11.38 12.82
N LEU A 6 -1.88 10.09 13.06
CA LEU A 6 -1.02 9.27 13.92
C LEU A 6 0.31 8.96 13.23
N LEU A 7 0.31 8.83 11.90
CA LEU A 7 1.49 8.56 11.09
C LEU A 7 2.31 9.84 10.83
N LEU A 8 1.66 11.00 10.74
CA LEU A 8 2.31 12.31 10.55
C LEU A 8 2.67 13.01 11.88
N GLY A 9 1.93 12.72 12.97
CA GLY A 9 2.10 13.36 14.28
C GLY A 9 3.15 12.69 15.17
N ALA A 10 3.39 11.39 14.99
CA ALA A 10 4.65 10.80 15.39
C ALA A 10 5.68 11.18 14.33
N ARG A 11 6.95 11.44 14.68
CA ARG A 11 8.07 11.52 13.70
C ARG A 11 8.33 10.17 12.99
N ALA A 12 7.27 9.45 12.63
CA ALA A 12 7.34 8.17 11.98
C ALA A 12 7.93 8.40 10.58
N SER A 13 9.11 7.85 10.36
CA SER A 13 9.72 7.84 9.04
C SER A 13 8.76 7.13 8.08
N LEU A 14 8.31 7.84 7.03
CA LEU A 14 7.38 7.31 6.02
C LEU A 14 7.91 6.06 5.31
N ASN A 15 9.22 5.82 5.46
CA ASN A 15 10.03 4.79 4.83
C ASN A 15 10.53 3.73 5.83
N MET A 16 10.09 3.77 7.09
CA MET A 16 10.50 2.78 8.09
C MET A 16 10.01 1.39 7.69
N GLN A 17 10.93 0.44 7.57
CA GLN A 17 10.58 -0.96 7.39
C GLN A 17 10.25 -1.58 8.73
N GLU A 18 9.10 -2.23 8.82
CA GLU A 18 8.73 -3.01 10.00
C GLU A 18 9.50 -4.35 10.04
N PRO A 19 9.70 -4.95 11.22
CA PRO A 19 10.67 -6.04 11.41
C PRO A 19 10.21 -7.45 11.00
N PHE A 20 8.93 -7.66 10.67
CA PHE A 20 8.36 -8.98 10.37
C PHE A 20 8.33 -9.33 8.89
N GLU A 21 7.93 -8.39 8.04
CA GLU A 21 7.84 -8.54 6.58
C GLU A 21 8.74 -7.54 5.85
N GLY A 22 9.47 -6.66 6.55
CA GLY A 22 10.27 -5.59 5.96
C GLY A 22 9.41 -4.50 5.31
N GLY A 23 8.10 -4.46 5.60
CA GLY A 23 7.16 -3.57 4.93
C GLY A 23 7.30 -2.12 5.37
N THR A 24 7.18 -1.17 4.46
CA THR A 24 6.98 0.25 4.80
C THR A 24 5.50 0.54 5.05
N PRO A 25 5.14 1.68 5.66
CA PRO A 25 3.75 2.11 5.74
C PRO A 25 3.03 2.05 4.39
N LEU A 26 3.73 2.38 3.30
CA LEU A 26 3.15 2.31 1.96
C LEU A 26 2.77 0.87 1.54
N HIS A 27 3.52 -0.15 1.96
CA HIS A 27 3.15 -1.56 1.70
C HIS A 27 1.82 -1.90 2.37
N THR A 28 1.65 -1.53 3.64
CA THR A 28 0.40 -1.78 4.37
C THR A 28 -0.77 -1.06 3.71
N LEU A 29 -0.60 0.21 3.35
CA LEU A 29 -1.66 0.99 2.69
C LEU A 29 -2.04 0.42 1.33
N ALA A 30 -1.04 -0.04 0.56
CA ALA A 30 -1.23 -0.64 -0.75
C ALA A 30 -1.96 -1.99 -0.66
N ARG A 31 -1.59 -2.83 0.31
CA ARG A 31 -2.26 -4.12 0.61
C ARG A 31 -3.71 -3.94 1.07
N GLU A 32 -3.99 -2.92 1.88
CA GLU A 32 -5.33 -2.67 2.41
C GLU A 32 -6.23 -1.84 1.48
N GLY A 33 -5.68 -1.29 0.40
CA GLY A 33 -6.42 -0.47 -0.56
C GLY A 33 -6.78 0.93 -0.03
N PHE A 34 -5.93 1.53 0.81
CA PHE A 34 -6.14 2.88 1.35
C PHE A 34 -5.64 3.97 0.39
N VAL A 35 -6.32 4.11 -0.76
CA VAL A 35 -5.98 5.01 -1.86
C VAL A 35 -5.62 6.43 -1.40
N ALA A 36 -6.53 7.09 -0.68
CA ALA A 36 -6.36 8.50 -0.28
C ALA A 36 -5.19 8.70 0.69
N VAL A 37 -4.88 7.69 1.51
CA VAL A 37 -3.78 7.74 2.47
C VAL A 37 -2.45 7.43 1.77
N ALA A 38 -2.44 6.45 0.86
CA ALA A 38 -1.28 6.13 0.04
C ALA A 38 -0.85 7.32 -0.83
N ALA A 39 -1.80 8.02 -1.46
CA ALA A 39 -1.54 9.23 -2.23
C ALA A 39 -0.87 10.32 -1.38
N ARG A 40 -1.43 10.60 -0.20
CA ARG A 40 -0.84 11.59 0.73
C ARG A 40 0.54 11.21 1.24
N LEU A 41 0.79 9.91 1.45
CA LEU A 41 2.12 9.44 1.88
C LEU A 41 3.16 9.67 0.78
N LEU A 42 2.79 9.40 -0.49
CA LEU A 42 3.64 9.67 -1.65
C LEU A 42 3.91 11.17 -1.82
N GLU A 43 2.87 12.01 -1.74
CA GLU A 43 3.00 13.47 -1.78
C GLU A 43 3.91 14.01 -0.66
N ALA A 44 3.89 13.37 0.51
CA ALA A 44 4.74 13.70 1.64
C ALA A 44 6.20 13.20 1.50
N GLY A 45 6.57 12.57 0.38
CA GLY A 45 7.92 12.07 0.12
C GLY A 45 8.14 10.61 0.53
N GLY A 46 7.07 9.83 0.68
CA GLY A 46 7.15 8.38 0.88
C GLY A 46 7.81 7.69 -0.32
N ASP A 47 8.77 6.82 -0.04
CA ASP A 47 9.53 6.07 -1.04
C ASP A 47 8.82 4.76 -1.37
N ALA A 48 8.24 4.71 -2.56
CA ALA A 48 7.57 3.54 -3.11
C ALA A 48 8.51 2.53 -3.77
N SER A 49 9.81 2.83 -3.86
CA SER A 49 10.81 1.92 -4.43
C SER A 49 11.35 0.91 -3.42
N ILE A 50 11.19 1.18 -2.12
CA ILE A 50 11.64 0.30 -1.03
C ILE A 50 10.96 -1.06 -1.17
N LYS A 51 11.77 -2.11 -1.06
CA LYS A 51 11.32 -3.49 -1.13
C LYS A 51 11.23 -4.10 0.26
N ASN A 52 10.14 -4.82 0.50
CA ASN A 52 9.95 -5.64 1.67
C ASN A 52 10.83 -6.92 1.63
N ASP A 53 10.78 -7.74 2.68
CA ASP A 53 11.58 -8.96 2.81
C ASP A 53 11.26 -10.01 1.74
N ALA A 54 10.07 -9.92 1.15
CA ALA A 54 9.68 -10.75 0.01
C ALA A 54 10.15 -10.18 -1.35
N GLY A 55 10.96 -9.12 -1.34
CA GLY A 55 11.53 -8.48 -2.52
C GLY A 55 10.55 -7.64 -3.34
N ARG A 56 9.37 -7.35 -2.79
CA ARG A 56 8.30 -6.59 -3.45
C ARG A 56 8.28 -5.17 -2.94
N ASN A 57 8.09 -4.21 -3.82
CA ASN A 57 7.74 -2.85 -3.43
C ASN A 57 6.23 -2.70 -3.14
N ALA A 58 5.78 -1.52 -2.71
CA ALA A 58 4.37 -1.30 -2.35
C ALA A 58 3.38 -1.59 -3.51
N LEU A 59 3.75 -1.27 -4.76
CA LEU A 59 2.91 -1.55 -5.93
C LEU A 59 2.85 -3.06 -6.22
N GLU A 60 3.97 -3.76 -6.11
CA GLU A 60 4.07 -5.21 -6.31
C GLU A 60 3.34 -5.98 -5.21
N GLU A 61 3.40 -5.51 -3.96
CA GLU A 61 2.64 -6.08 -2.84
C GLU A 61 1.13 -5.96 -3.07
N ALA A 62 0.65 -4.80 -3.53
CA ALA A 62 -0.78 -4.62 -3.85
C ALA A 62 -1.25 -5.53 -4.98
N LYS A 63 -0.44 -5.71 -6.03
CA LYS A 63 -0.75 -6.65 -7.11
C LYS A 63 -0.79 -8.10 -6.61
N TYR A 64 0.18 -8.48 -5.78
CA TYR A 64 0.21 -9.81 -5.18
C TYR A 64 -1.03 -10.07 -4.30
N GLU A 65 -1.44 -9.09 -3.50
CA GLU A 65 -2.65 -9.16 -2.69
C GLU A 65 -3.90 -9.31 -3.56
N LEU A 66 -4.03 -8.50 -4.61
CA LEU A 66 -5.15 -8.57 -5.55
C LEU A 66 -5.27 -9.96 -6.18
N ASP A 67 -4.17 -10.46 -6.73
CA ASP A 67 -4.04 -11.79 -7.30
C ASP A 67 -4.41 -12.90 -6.30
N ARG A 68 -4.05 -12.72 -5.02
CA ARG A 68 -4.41 -13.67 -3.95
C ARG A 68 -5.91 -13.65 -3.67
N LEU A 69 -6.51 -12.46 -3.58
CA LEU A 69 -7.95 -12.29 -3.37
C LEU A 69 -8.79 -12.81 -4.54
N GLU A 70 -8.27 -12.74 -5.76
CA GLU A 70 -8.90 -13.32 -6.94
C GLU A 70 -8.91 -14.84 -6.93
N ARG A 71 -7.87 -15.48 -6.37
CA ARG A 71 -7.83 -16.94 -6.23
C ARG A 71 -8.70 -17.47 -5.09
N GLN A 72 -9.08 -16.63 -4.13
CA GLN A 72 -9.82 -17.01 -2.90
C GLN A 72 -11.30 -16.56 -2.93
N THR A 73 -11.99 -16.67 -4.07
CA THR A 73 -13.36 -16.12 -4.21
C THR A 73 -14.42 -16.87 -3.38
N ASP A 74 -14.50 -16.57 -2.09
CA ASP A 74 -15.65 -16.85 -1.23
C ASP A 74 -16.16 -15.51 -0.63
N GLY A 75 -17.17 -14.91 -1.27
CA GLY A 75 -18.02 -13.89 -0.64
C GLY A 75 -17.91 -12.44 -1.15
N ALA A 76 -19.04 -11.71 -1.00
CA ALA A 76 -19.23 -10.32 -1.42
C ALA A 76 -18.25 -9.30 -0.79
N SER A 77 -17.67 -9.62 0.38
CA SER A 77 -16.71 -8.74 1.08
C SER A 77 -15.37 -8.63 0.34
N SER A 78 -15.00 -9.66 -0.43
CA SER A 78 -13.77 -9.68 -1.23
C SER A 78 -13.87 -8.76 -2.47
N ALA A 79 -15.06 -8.54 -3.02
CA ALA A 79 -15.25 -7.67 -4.19
C ALA A 79 -14.94 -6.20 -3.88
N THR A 80 -15.43 -5.69 -2.74
CA THR A 80 -15.16 -4.32 -2.29
C THR A 80 -13.67 -4.10 -1.99
N ARG A 81 -13.00 -5.10 -1.38
CA ARG A 81 -11.57 -5.02 -1.10
C ARG A 81 -10.73 -5.00 -2.38
N ARG A 82 -11.07 -5.87 -3.34
CA ARG A 82 -10.41 -5.90 -4.66
C ARG A 82 -10.53 -4.59 -5.41
N ALA A 83 -11.72 -3.97 -5.41
CA ALA A 83 -11.94 -2.68 -6.05
C ALA A 83 -11.02 -1.58 -5.47
N LYS A 84 -10.89 -1.52 -4.14
CA LYS A 84 -10.01 -0.56 -3.46
C LYS A 84 -8.53 -0.79 -3.75
N ILE A 85 -8.09 -2.04 -3.79
CA ILE A 85 -6.70 -2.40 -4.10
C ILE A 85 -6.39 -2.05 -5.57
N LEU A 86 -7.31 -2.32 -6.51
CA LEU A 86 -7.19 -1.93 -7.91
C LEU A 86 -7.04 -0.40 -8.08
N GLU A 87 -7.85 0.37 -7.38
CA GLU A 87 -7.76 1.84 -7.38
C GLU A 87 -6.42 2.32 -6.81
N THR A 88 -5.91 1.65 -5.77
CA THR A 88 -4.62 1.97 -5.16
C THR A 88 -3.47 1.65 -6.11
N ILE A 89 -3.51 0.50 -6.80
CA ILE A 89 -2.55 0.12 -7.83
C ILE A 89 -2.48 1.17 -8.93
N ASN A 90 -3.63 1.65 -9.41
CA ASN A 90 -3.69 2.68 -10.45
C ASN A 90 -3.07 4.00 -9.98
N THR A 91 -3.34 4.39 -8.74
CA THR A 91 -2.78 5.61 -8.13
C THR A 91 -1.26 5.50 -7.96
N LEU A 92 -0.78 4.40 -7.37
CA LEU A 92 0.65 4.13 -7.21
C LEU A 92 1.36 4.12 -8.57
N LYS A 93 0.78 3.44 -9.56
CA LYS A 93 1.32 3.39 -10.93
C LYS A 93 1.38 4.77 -11.57
N MET A 94 0.34 5.59 -11.41
CA MET A 94 0.30 6.94 -11.96
C MET A 94 1.39 7.81 -11.35
N VAL A 95 1.50 7.84 -10.02
CA VAL A 95 2.50 8.67 -9.33
C VAL A 95 3.92 8.21 -9.65
N LEU A 96 4.17 6.91 -9.68
CA LEU A 96 5.47 6.32 -10.04
C LEU A 96 5.85 6.53 -11.53
N SER A 97 4.88 6.76 -12.44
CA SER A 97 5.19 7.01 -13.86
C SER A 97 5.52 8.49 -14.15
N VAL A 98 5.33 9.37 -13.17
CA VAL A 98 5.53 10.83 -13.31
C VAL A 98 6.84 11.30 -12.64
N GLN A 99 7.54 10.39 -11.96
CA GLN A 99 8.88 10.60 -11.37
C GLN A 99 9.95 9.92 -12.21
#